data_AF-A0A4Y9AB23-F1
#
_entry.id   AF-A0A4Y9AB23-F1
#
_cell.length_a   1.000
_cell.length_b   1.000
_cell.length_c   1.000
_cell.angle_alpha   90.00
_cell.angle_beta   90.00
_cell.angle_gamma   90.00
#
_symmetry.space_group_name_H-M   'P 1'
#
loop_
_entity.id
_entity.type
_entity.pdbx_description
1 polymer ?
#
loop_
_entity_poly.entity_id
_entity_poly.type
_entity_poly.pdbx_seq_one_letter_code
_entity_poly.pdbx_strand_id
1 'polypeptide(L)'
;MKWKMPHRKGKYKLIATEKLANDIGLIVLCPEPRNYKWRYVKSMPDSEIKDYFMSMQDDIEVGAFDVELLHQARLEAEEQSAAEARE
;
A
#
# COMPACT_ATOMS: atom_id res chain seq x y z
N MET A 1 7.59 0.21 -13.02
CA MET A 1 7.83 0.30 -11.56
C MET A 1 7.53 -1.06 -10.96
N LYS A 2 8.25 -1.50 -9.92
CA LYS A 2 7.98 -2.79 -9.26
C LYS A 2 7.23 -2.53 -7.96
N TRP A 3 6.19 -3.32 -7.70
CA TRP A 3 5.48 -3.29 -6.42
C TRP A 3 6.47 -3.57 -5.28
N LYS A 4 6.45 -2.73 -4.24
CA LYS A 4 7.19 -2.94 -3.01
C LYS A 4 6.25 -3.37 -1.91
N MET A 5 6.66 -4.33 -1.08
CA MET A 5 5.89 -4.65 0.11
C MET A 5 6.17 -3.59 1.20
N PRO A 6 5.16 -2.85 1.67
CA PRO A 6 5.36 -1.88 2.73
C PRO A 6 5.76 -2.56 4.04
N HIS A 7 6.64 -1.91 4.78
CA HIS A 7 7.13 -2.41 6.06
C HIS A 7 5.99 -2.44 7.07
N ARG A 8 5.98 -3.38 8.02
CA ARG A 8 4.95 -3.44 9.07
C ARG A 8 5.44 -2.69 10.30
N LYS A 9 4.61 -1.80 10.88
CA LYS A 9 4.95 -1.09 12.12
C LYS A 9 3.80 -1.22 13.12
N GLY A 10 4.05 -1.95 14.19
CA GLY A 10 3.06 -2.21 15.24
C GLY A 10 1.79 -2.88 14.70
N LYS A 11 0.64 -2.28 14.99
CA LYS A 11 -0.70 -2.76 14.58
C LYS A 11 -1.12 -2.32 13.18
N TYR A 12 -0.39 -1.38 12.57
CA TYR A 12 -0.72 -0.83 11.26
C TYR A 12 0.08 -1.54 10.17
N LYS A 13 -0.61 -1.97 9.12
CA LYS A 13 0.02 -2.52 7.90
C LYS A 13 -0.57 -1.83 6.68
N LEU A 14 0.21 -0.97 6.02
CA LEU A 14 -0.17 -0.50 4.68
C LEU A 14 -0.28 -1.71 3.75
N ILE A 15 -1.35 -1.80 2.98
CA ILE A 15 -1.57 -2.86 1.99
C ILE A 15 -1.21 -2.33 0.62
N ALA A 16 -1.81 -1.20 0.27
CA ALA A 16 -1.66 -0.55 -1.02
C ALA A 16 -1.98 0.94 -0.91
N THR A 17 -1.52 1.70 -1.89
CA THR A 17 -1.96 3.06 -2.17
C THR A 17 -2.86 3.06 -3.40
N GLU A 18 -3.81 3.99 -3.46
CA GLU A 18 -4.66 4.19 -4.63
C GLU A 18 -4.45 5.61 -5.14
N LYS A 19 -4.02 5.77 -6.38
CA LYS A 19 -3.86 7.10 -6.97
C LYS A 19 -5.21 7.69 -7.34
N LEU A 20 -5.63 8.72 -6.61
CA LEU A 20 -6.87 9.45 -6.86
C LEU A 20 -6.59 10.67 -7.74
N ALA A 21 -7.61 11.18 -8.43
CA ALA A 21 -7.47 12.31 -9.37
C ALA A 21 -6.83 13.59 -8.78
N ASN A 22 -6.88 13.77 -7.45
CA ASN A 22 -6.27 14.91 -6.74
C ASN A 22 -5.67 14.51 -5.37
N ASP A 23 -5.51 13.21 -5.10
CA ASP A 23 -5.04 12.74 -3.80
C ASP A 23 -4.43 11.33 -3.91
N ILE A 24 -3.97 10.78 -2.79
CA ILE A 24 -3.48 9.40 -2.72
C ILE A 24 -4.24 8.71 -1.59
N GLY A 25 -5.04 7.72 -1.93
CA GLY A 25 -5.67 6.81 -0.98
C GLY A 25 -4.62 5.88 -0.36
N LEU A 26 -4.72 5.63 0.93
CA LEU A 26 -3.85 4.73 1.68
C LEU A 26 -4.72 3.66 2.30
N ILE A 27 -4.55 2.41 1.88
CA ILE A 27 -5.32 1.29 2.39
C ILE A 27 -4.49 0.61 3.47
N VAL A 28 -4.89 0.75 4.73
CA VAL A 28 -4.19 0.20 5.89
C VAL A 28 -5.03 -0.87 6.56
N LEU A 29 -4.41 -1.98 6.89
CA LEU A 29 -4.99 -3.01 7.75
C LEU A 29 -4.68 -2.70 9.21
N CYS A 30 -5.72 -2.50 10.02
CA CYS A 30 -5.59 -2.31 11.47
C CYS A 30 -6.88 -2.75 12.18
N PRO A 31 -6.85 -3.88 12.90
CA PRO A 31 -7.89 -4.95 12.93
C PRO A 31 -8.88 -5.08 11.76
N GLU A 32 -9.40 -3.97 11.27
CA GLU A 32 -10.25 -3.84 10.09
C GLU A 32 -9.52 -3.03 9.00
N PRO A 33 -9.83 -3.24 7.71
CA PRO A 33 -9.31 -2.41 6.64
C PRO A 33 -9.84 -0.98 6.76
N ARG A 34 -8.93 -0.01 6.69
CA ARG A 34 -9.26 1.42 6.72
C ARG A 34 -8.57 2.16 5.59
N ASN A 35 -9.29 3.10 5.01
CA ASN A 35 -8.80 3.94 3.92
C ASN A 35 -8.54 5.34 4.46
N TYR A 36 -7.32 5.82 4.30
CA TYR A 36 -6.91 7.17 4.65
C TYR A 36 -6.59 7.95 3.39
N LYS A 37 -6.64 9.28 3.47
CA LYS A 37 -6.20 10.16 2.38
C LYS A 37 -4.86 10.76 2.73
N TRP A 38 -3.91 10.72 1.81
CA TRP A 38 -2.55 11.20 2.02
C TRP A 38 -2.51 12.65 2.47
N ARG A 39 -3.35 13.53 1.90
CA ARG A 39 -3.45 14.92 2.36
C ARG A 39 -3.81 15.08 3.84
N TYR A 40 -4.51 14.12 4.42
CA TYR A 40 -4.94 14.16 5.82
C TYR A 40 -3.92 13.55 6.78
N VAL A 41 -2.93 12.80 6.28
CA VAL A 41 -1.88 12.18 7.10
C VAL A 41 -1.15 13.22 7.95
N LYS A 42 -0.83 14.39 7.38
CA LYS A 42 -0.12 15.47 8.10
C LYS A 42 -0.91 15.98 9.32
N SER A 43 -2.24 15.93 9.24
CA SER A 43 -3.18 16.39 10.26
C SER A 43 -3.76 15.25 11.11
N MET A 44 -3.25 14.02 11.00
CA MET A 44 -3.74 12.93 11.83
C MET A 44 -3.38 13.14 13.31
N PRO A 45 -4.32 12.85 14.24
CA PRO A 45 -4.05 12.93 15.67
C PRO A 45 -3.16 11.77 16.15
N ASP A 46 -3.20 10.62 15.47
CA ASP A 46 -2.39 9.45 15.81
C ASP A 46 -0.96 9.64 15.27
N SER A 47 -0.02 9.84 16.20
CA SER A 47 1.38 10.14 15.85
C SER A 47 2.12 8.91 15.34
N GLU A 48 1.71 7.70 15.74
CA GLU A 48 2.35 6.45 15.34
C GLU A 48 2.07 6.13 13.87
N ILE A 49 0.80 6.20 13.45
CA ILE A 49 0.42 5.98 12.05
C ILE A 49 0.97 7.09 11.14
N LYS A 50 1.02 8.33 11.65
CA LYS A 50 1.60 9.47 10.93
C LYS A 50 3.09 9.25 10.68
N ASP A 51 3.86 8.91 11.71
CA ASP A 51 5.28 8.63 11.59
C ASP A 51 5.55 7.44 10.65
N TYR A 52 4.71 6.41 10.73
CA TYR A 52 4.74 5.27 9.82
C TYR A 52 4.58 5.67 8.35
N PHE A 53 3.55 6.47 8.04
CA PHE A 53 3.33 6.96 6.68
C PHE A 53 4.42 7.92 6.21
N MET A 54 4.89 8.82 7.09
CA MET A 54 5.96 9.76 6.78
C MET A 54 7.28 9.03 6.48
N SER A 55 7.56 7.91 7.15
CA SER A 55 8.74 7.08 6.86
C SER A 55 8.72 6.45 5.47
N MET A 56 7.56 6.36 4.82
CA MET A 56 7.39 5.84 3.46
C MET A 56 6.89 6.91 2.50
N GLN A 57 7.04 8.19 2.86
CA GLN A 57 6.53 9.30 2.08
C GLN A 57 7.02 9.25 0.63
N ASP A 58 8.34 9.09 0.43
CA ASP A 58 8.93 9.06 -0.91
C ASP A 58 8.33 7.93 -1.76
N ASP A 59 8.29 6.71 -1.21
CA ASP A 59 7.70 5.53 -1.87
C ASP A 59 6.18 5.71 -2.16
N ILE A 60 5.43 6.39 -1.29
CA ILE A 60 4.00 6.67 -1.50
C ILE A 60 3.79 7.71 -2.59
N GLU A 61 4.58 8.79 -2.60
CA GLU A 61 4.48 9.87 -3.59
C GLU A 61 4.86 9.40 -4.99
N VAL A 62 5.82 8.48 -5.11
CA VAL A 62 6.18 7.84 -6.39
C VAL A 62 5.24 6.70 -6.81
N GLY A 63 4.30 6.29 -5.95
CA GLY A 63 3.33 5.23 -6.24
C GLY A 63 3.92 3.81 -6.17
N ALA A 64 4.93 3.57 -5.33
CA ALA A 64 5.57 2.26 -5.19
C ALA A 64 4.63 1.17 -4.63
N PHE A 65 3.54 1.57 -3.97
CA PHE A 65 2.56 0.69 -3.34
C PHE A 65 1.23 0.64 -4.09
N ASP A 66 1.17 1.09 -5.34
CA ASP A 66 -0.10 1.28 -6.04
C ASP A 66 -0.93 -0.02 -6.13
N VAL A 67 -2.24 0.10 -5.95
CA VAL A 67 -3.19 -1.02 -6.02
C VAL A 67 -3.20 -1.66 -7.39
N GLU A 68 -2.96 -0.88 -8.46
CA GLU A 68 -2.81 -1.43 -9.81
C GLU A 68 -1.57 -2.33 -9.90
N LEU A 69 -0.46 -1.93 -9.27
CA LEU A 69 0.76 -2.74 -9.20
C LEU A 69 0.56 -3.98 -8.34
N LEU A 70 -0.22 -3.90 -7.26
CA LEU A 70 -0.59 -5.07 -6.44
C LEU A 70 -1.44 -6.06 -7.24
N HIS A 71 -2.43 -5.56 -7.99
CA HIS A 71 -3.28 -6.40 -8.82
C HIS A 71 -2.46 -7.10 -9.91
N GLN A 72 -1.58 -6.36 -10.57
CA GLN A 72 -0.67 -6.91 -11.57
C GLN A 72 0.26 -7.97 -10.97
N ALA A 73 0.90 -7.70 -9.83
CA ALA A 73 1.77 -8.67 -9.16
C ALA A 73 1.02 -9.94 -8.73
N ARG A 74 -0.26 -9.83 -8.37
CA ARG A 74 -1.09 -10.99 -8.04
C ARG A 74 -1.42 -11.83 -9.27
N LEU A 75 -1.78 -11.19 -10.38
CA LEU A 75 -2.01 -11.88 -11.66
C LEU A 75 -0.76 -12.61 -12.14
N GLU A 76 0.41 -11.96 -12.07
CA GLU A 76 1.70 -12.58 -12.43
C GLU A 76 2.02 -13.80 -11.55
N ALA A 77 1.72 -13.74 -10.24
CA ALA A 77 1.93 -14.86 -9.32
C ALA A 77 0.95 -16.03 -9.53
N GLU A 78 -0.32 -15.72 -9.86
CA GLU A 78 -1.34 -16.73 -10.20
C GLU A 78 -1.00 -17.44 -11.52
N GLU A 79 -0.48 -16.71 -12.51
CA GLU A 79 -0.06 -17.26 -13.81
C GLU A 79 1.16 -18.17 -13.68
N GLN A 80 2.15 -17.80 -12.85
CA GLN A 80 3.32 -18.64 -12.56
C GLN A 80 2.93 -19.92 -11.80
N SER A 81 2.05 -19.82 -10.80
CA SER A 81 1.57 -21.00 -10.06
C SER A 81 0.75 -21.94 -10.95
N ALA A 82 0.00 -21.41 -11.91
CA ALA A 82 -0.76 -22.22 -12.88
C ALA A 82 0.15 -22.89 -13.93
N ALA A 83 1.30 -22.30 -14.24
CA ALA A 83 2.30 -22.88 -15.12
C ALA A 83 3.06 -24.03 -14.44
N GLU A 84 3.51 -23.85 -13.19
CA GLU A 84 4.22 -24.90 -12.43
C GLU A 84 3.32 -26.11 -12.10
N ALA A 85 2.00 -25.91 -11.96
CA ALA A 85 1.05 -27.00 -11.72
C ALA A 85 0.75 -27.84 -12.98
N ARG A 86 1.30 -27.47 -14.15
CA ARG A 86 1.12 -28.16 -15.44
C ARG A 86 2.38 -28.89 -15.92
N GLU A 87 3.48 -28.84 -15.16
CA GLU A 87 4.73 -29.55 -15.44
C GLU A 87 4.84 -30.89 -14.70
#